data_AF-A0A7C3JA75-F1
#
_entry.id   AF-A0A7C3JA75-F1
#
_cell.length_a   1.000
_cell.length_b   1.000
_cell.length_c   1.000
_cell.angle_alpha   90.00
_cell.angle_beta   90.00
_cell.angle_gamma   90.00
#
_symmetry.space_group_name_H-M   'P 1'
#
loop_
_entity.id
_entity.type
_entity.pdbx_description
1 polymer ?
#
loop_
_entity_poly.entity_id
_entity_poly.type
_entity_poly.pdbx_seq_one_letter_code
_entity_poly.pdbx_strand_id
1 'polypeptide(L)'
;MTSRRAMMPQQHRKQSQYGQWGTHQARGEQPTHPKDWQTPFPLPYNTANFVLKHQHDKDTQNLGLWLERFVTWRDQDDRGRDTSLSRTRKADRRESPMLKPTRDGLVEWQGEADLRAGLRKRWGYMLSTYAHLEHFSTFPEWRFVVGLGGANVLETSMTLHRLYGLPIIPGSALKGLARAYAEMVLGKAPDDPEVVAVFGKPPGSTPLETGEIIFFDAIPITSPKFKLDVMTPHFQKYYQGSSDPPADWQDPNPIHFLTVEKTQFLFAVAARREAGKDYVGQAKTWLEKGLAELGIGAKTAAGYGYFEEVR
;
A
#
# COMPACT_ATOMS: atom_id res chain seq x y z
N MET A 1 -37.79 -57.26 8.39
CA MET A 1 -36.60 -57.78 9.11
C MET A 1 -35.33 -57.23 8.45
N THR A 2 -34.59 -56.43 9.22
CA THR A 2 -33.14 -56.14 9.11
C THR A 2 -32.55 -55.70 7.78
N SER A 3 -32.54 -54.38 7.55
CA SER A 3 -31.54 -53.68 6.73
C SER A 3 -30.23 -53.57 7.54
N ARG A 4 -29.15 -54.17 7.02
CA ARG A 4 -27.80 -54.11 7.60
C ARG A 4 -27.19 -52.73 7.31
N ARG A 5 -27.04 -51.91 8.36
CA ARG A 5 -26.16 -50.74 8.40
C ARG A 5 -24.71 -51.19 8.15
N ALA A 6 -24.14 -50.78 7.02
CA ALA A 6 -22.69 -50.79 6.84
C ALA A 6 -22.09 -49.64 7.66
N MET A 7 -21.27 -50.00 8.65
CA MET A 7 -20.60 -49.10 9.58
C MET A 7 -19.39 -48.48 8.85
N MET A 8 -19.42 -47.17 8.60
CA MET A 8 -18.24 -46.44 8.12
C MET A 8 -17.18 -46.37 9.22
N PRO A 9 -15.89 -46.62 8.93
CA PRO A 9 -14.83 -46.51 9.92
C PRO A 9 -14.56 -45.04 10.23
N GLN A 10 -14.44 -44.73 11.54
CA GLN A 10 -14.07 -43.41 12.03
C GLN A 10 -12.70 -43.01 11.49
N GLN A 11 -12.66 -41.98 10.63
CA GLN A 11 -11.41 -41.33 10.25
C GLN A 11 -10.95 -40.43 11.40
N HIS A 12 -9.89 -40.85 12.07
CA HIS A 12 -9.13 -40.01 12.99
C HIS A 12 -8.69 -38.73 12.29
N ARG A 13 -9.00 -37.61 12.94
CA ARG A 13 -8.61 -36.24 12.59
C ARG A 13 -7.08 -36.18 12.46
N LYS A 14 -6.55 -36.10 11.23
CA LYS A 14 -5.13 -35.81 10.98
C LYS A 14 -4.84 -34.40 11.50
N GLN A 15 -4.13 -34.30 12.63
CA GLN A 15 -3.44 -33.08 13.02
C GLN A 15 -2.43 -32.74 11.92
N SER A 16 -2.54 -31.53 11.37
CA SER A 16 -1.56 -30.95 10.46
C SER A 16 -0.23 -30.81 11.19
N GLN A 17 0.73 -31.68 10.88
CA GLN A 17 2.13 -31.55 11.30
C GLN A 17 2.73 -30.33 10.61
N TYR A 18 2.80 -29.20 11.32
CA TYR A 18 3.79 -28.17 10.99
C TYR A 18 5.18 -28.78 11.18
N GLY A 19 6.01 -28.65 10.15
CA GLY A 19 7.31 -29.29 10.03
C GLY A 19 8.22 -29.05 11.23
N GLN A 20 8.90 -30.12 11.65
CA GLN A 20 9.99 -30.06 12.61
C GLN A 20 11.11 -29.18 12.05
N TRP A 21 11.28 -27.99 12.62
CA TRP A 21 12.50 -27.21 12.45
C TRP A 21 13.62 -27.91 13.22
N GLY A 22 14.66 -28.32 12.51
CA GLY A 22 15.81 -29.00 13.07
C GLY A 22 16.45 -28.19 14.20
N THR A 23 16.61 -28.83 15.35
CA THR A 23 17.34 -28.29 16.49
C THR A 23 18.84 -28.32 16.21
N HIS A 24 19.36 -27.28 15.57
CA HIS A 24 20.76 -26.91 15.82
C HIS A 24 20.81 -26.27 17.21
N GLN A 25 21.21 -27.05 18.22
CA GLN A 25 21.59 -26.54 19.53
C GLN A 25 22.80 -25.60 19.35
N ALA A 26 22.53 -24.31 19.23
CA ALA A 26 23.53 -23.29 19.49
C ALA A 26 23.94 -23.39 20.96
N ARG A 27 25.23 -23.58 21.22
CA ARG A 27 25.81 -23.65 22.56
C ARG A 27 25.53 -22.34 23.30
N GLY A 28 24.75 -22.41 24.39
CA GLY A 28 24.96 -21.60 25.59
C GLY A 28 24.82 -20.08 25.50
N GLU A 29 23.85 -19.53 24.77
CA GLU A 29 23.40 -18.16 25.05
C GLU A 29 22.28 -18.20 26.10
N GLN A 30 22.52 -17.59 27.26
CA GLN A 30 21.45 -17.36 28.24
C GLN A 30 20.31 -16.58 27.58
N PRO A 31 19.05 -16.76 28.04
CA PRO A 31 17.93 -15.96 27.53
C PRO A 31 18.30 -14.47 27.61
N THR A 32 18.34 -13.80 26.47
CA THR A 32 18.78 -12.41 26.33
C THR A 32 17.79 -11.41 26.92
N HIS A 33 16.76 -11.86 27.64
CA HIS A 33 15.66 -11.07 28.16
C HIS A 33 15.32 -11.44 29.62
N PRO A 34 14.80 -10.48 30.43
CA PRO A 34 14.29 -10.76 31.76
C PRO A 34 13.17 -11.81 31.76
N LYS A 35 13.09 -12.63 32.83
CA LYS A 35 12.11 -13.73 32.95
C LYS A 35 10.63 -13.29 32.85
N ASP A 36 10.33 -12.03 33.16
CA ASP A 36 8.98 -11.46 33.13
C ASP A 36 8.84 -10.35 32.06
N TRP A 37 9.68 -10.39 31.02
CA TRP A 37 9.62 -9.38 29.96
C TRP A 37 8.33 -9.47 29.15
N GLN A 38 7.57 -8.38 29.16
CA GLN A 38 6.38 -8.20 28.33
C GLN A 38 6.56 -6.98 27.43
N THR A 39 6.07 -7.10 26.20
CA THR A 39 6.13 -6.06 25.20
C THR A 39 4.90 -6.13 24.31
N PRO A 40 4.31 -4.99 23.91
CA PRO A 40 3.25 -4.97 22.92
C PRO A 40 3.79 -5.25 21.50
N PHE A 41 5.10 -5.25 21.29
CA PHE A 41 5.70 -5.56 20.00
C PHE A 41 6.09 -7.05 19.94
N PRO A 42 5.51 -7.87 19.04
CA PRO A 42 5.87 -9.27 18.86
C PRO A 42 7.19 -9.40 18.08
N LEU A 43 8.27 -8.89 18.67
CA LEU A 43 9.60 -8.79 18.10
C LEU A 43 10.64 -9.39 19.06
N PRO A 44 11.82 -9.80 18.56
CA PRO A 44 12.93 -10.20 19.42
C PRO A 44 13.25 -9.14 20.48
N TYR A 45 13.65 -9.58 21.69
CA TYR A 45 13.83 -8.70 22.86
C TYR A 45 14.64 -7.43 22.58
N ASN A 46 15.82 -7.54 21.96
CA ASN A 46 16.67 -6.38 21.69
C ASN A 46 15.95 -5.33 20.82
N THR A 47 15.24 -5.80 19.79
CA THR A 47 14.45 -4.93 18.90
C THR A 47 13.25 -4.34 19.64
N ALA A 48 12.47 -5.16 20.34
CA ALA A 48 11.31 -4.69 21.10
C ALA A 48 11.69 -3.67 22.18
N ASN A 49 12.78 -3.92 22.92
CA ASN A 49 13.31 -3.02 23.94
C ASN A 49 13.83 -1.72 23.34
N PHE A 50 14.51 -1.79 22.19
CA PHE A 50 14.95 -0.60 21.46
C PHE A 50 13.75 0.25 21.03
N VAL A 51 12.77 -0.38 20.37
CA VAL A 51 11.54 0.30 19.93
C VAL A 51 10.83 0.92 21.13
N LEU A 52 10.59 0.17 22.21
CA LEU A 52 9.94 0.69 23.43
C LEU A 52 10.59 1.94 24.01
N LYS A 53 11.93 2.00 24.01
CA LYS A 53 12.70 3.14 24.52
C LYS A 53 12.62 4.37 23.62
N HIS A 54 12.64 4.17 22.30
CA HIS A 54 12.78 5.24 21.30
C HIS A 54 11.47 5.53 20.54
N GLN A 55 10.36 4.90 20.91
CA GLN A 55 9.06 5.02 20.23
C GLN A 55 8.45 6.43 20.27
N HIS A 56 8.98 7.31 21.11
CA HIS A 56 8.56 8.71 21.25
C HIS A 56 9.57 9.69 20.65
N ASP A 57 10.69 9.18 20.15
CA ASP A 57 11.70 10.00 19.49
C ASP A 57 11.14 10.45 18.14
N LYS A 58 11.34 11.73 17.85
CA LYS A 58 10.83 12.34 16.62
C LYS A 58 11.67 11.98 15.39
N ASP A 59 12.71 11.18 15.58
CA ASP A 59 13.79 10.97 14.61
C ASP A 59 13.59 9.73 13.73
N THR A 60 12.39 9.11 13.74
CA THR A 60 12.19 7.95 12.87
C THR A 60 12.07 8.35 11.41
N GLN A 61 13.10 8.03 10.64
CA GLN A 61 13.21 8.36 9.23
C GLN A 61 12.39 7.48 8.29
N ASN A 62 11.97 6.27 8.68
CA ASN A 62 11.25 5.35 7.78
C ASN A 62 9.85 5.01 8.30
N LEU A 63 8.84 5.63 7.69
CA LEU A 63 7.43 5.43 8.03
C LEU A 63 6.95 4.00 7.79
N GLY A 64 7.47 3.32 6.78
CA GLY A 64 7.05 1.95 6.43
C GLY A 64 7.35 0.94 7.54
N LEU A 65 8.43 1.14 8.30
CA LEU A 65 8.75 0.28 9.45
C LEU A 65 7.68 0.37 10.54
N TRP A 66 7.21 1.58 10.85
CA TRP A 66 6.14 1.76 11.84
C TRP A 66 4.81 1.15 11.39
N LEU A 67 4.44 1.35 10.12
CA LEU A 67 3.18 0.85 9.58
C LEU A 67 3.15 -0.67 9.36
N GLU A 68 4.30 -1.30 9.11
CA GLU A 68 4.34 -2.73 8.73
C GLU A 68 4.99 -3.63 9.78
N ARG A 69 5.96 -3.13 10.56
CA ARG A 69 6.85 -3.97 11.39
C ARG A 69 6.74 -3.70 12.88
N PHE A 70 6.45 -2.46 13.27
CA PHE A 70 6.35 -2.05 14.68
C PHE A 70 4.90 -1.83 15.11
N VAL A 71 4.02 -2.74 14.69
CA VAL A 71 2.61 -2.76 15.09
C VAL A 71 2.49 -3.32 16.50
N THR A 72 1.62 -2.71 17.32
CA THR A 72 1.39 -3.13 18.71
C THR A 72 0.24 -4.14 18.81
N TRP A 73 0.45 -5.16 19.64
CA TRP A 73 -0.42 -6.28 19.90
C TRP A 73 -0.66 -6.45 21.40
N ARG A 74 -1.71 -7.18 21.73
CA ARG A 74 -2.07 -7.60 23.08
C ARG A 74 -2.55 -9.03 23.04
N ASP A 75 -2.25 -9.78 24.09
CA ASP A 75 -2.78 -11.11 24.34
C ASP A 75 -4.01 -11.06 25.26
N GLN A 76 -4.27 -9.93 25.95
CA GLN A 76 -5.46 -9.72 26.78
C GLN A 76 -6.23 -8.46 26.40
N ASP A 77 -7.56 -8.48 26.57
CA ASP A 77 -8.41 -7.30 26.40
C ASP A 77 -8.38 -6.38 27.64
N ASP A 78 -9.07 -5.24 27.56
CA ASP A 78 -9.12 -4.25 28.66
C ASP A 78 -9.80 -4.80 29.93
N ARG A 79 -10.39 -6.01 29.88
CA ARG A 79 -11.02 -6.72 31.00
C ARG A 79 -10.22 -7.96 31.43
N GLY A 80 -9.00 -8.14 30.91
CA GLY A 80 -8.11 -9.26 31.24
C GLY A 80 -8.49 -10.59 30.59
N ARG A 81 -9.39 -10.60 29.60
CA ARG A 81 -9.75 -11.82 28.87
C ARG A 81 -8.75 -12.09 27.77
N ASP A 82 -8.35 -13.35 27.59
CA ASP A 82 -7.47 -13.78 26.51
C ASP A 82 -8.09 -13.46 25.13
N THR A 83 -7.29 -12.83 24.28
CA THR A 83 -7.67 -12.37 22.94
C THR A 83 -7.04 -13.20 21.81
N SER A 84 -6.27 -14.24 22.14
CA SER A 84 -5.51 -15.03 21.14
C SER A 84 -4.65 -14.15 20.22
N LEU A 85 -3.95 -13.19 20.82
CA LEU A 85 -3.11 -12.18 20.15
C LEU A 85 -3.90 -11.29 19.17
N SER A 86 -4.45 -10.18 19.65
CA SER A 86 -5.11 -9.16 18.84
C SER A 86 -4.29 -7.89 18.70
N ARG A 87 -4.56 -7.08 17.67
CA ARG A 87 -4.02 -5.71 17.61
C ARG A 87 -4.51 -4.91 18.81
N THR A 88 -3.72 -3.94 19.26
CA THR A 88 -4.19 -2.99 20.28
C THR A 88 -5.12 -1.96 19.64
N ARG A 89 -5.96 -1.33 20.46
CA ARG A 89 -6.80 -0.20 20.03
C ARG A 89 -5.98 0.95 19.43
N LYS A 90 -4.75 1.16 19.93
CA LYS A 90 -3.83 2.17 19.39
C LYS A 90 -3.38 1.80 17.98
N ALA A 91 -3.06 0.52 17.73
CA ALA A 91 -2.73 0.04 16.39
C ALA A 91 -3.92 0.21 15.42
N ASP A 92 -5.13 -0.20 15.82
CA ASP A 92 -6.34 -0.09 14.98
C ASP A 92 -6.67 1.36 14.59
N ARG A 93 -6.40 2.30 15.49
CA ARG A 93 -6.62 3.75 15.28
C ARG A 93 -5.42 4.46 14.67
N ARG A 94 -4.33 3.73 14.40
CA ARG A 94 -3.03 4.27 13.96
C ARG A 94 -2.49 5.38 14.87
N GLU A 95 -2.74 5.24 16.17
CA GLU A 95 -2.26 6.14 17.21
C GLU A 95 -0.83 5.79 17.64
N SER A 96 -0.20 6.72 18.37
CA SER A 96 1.15 6.62 18.93
C SER A 96 1.45 5.23 19.52
N PRO A 97 2.63 4.66 19.26
CA PRO A 97 3.86 5.35 18.80
C PRO A 97 4.03 5.55 17.30
N MET A 98 3.19 4.93 16.46
CA MET A 98 3.44 4.86 15.02
C MET A 98 3.38 6.21 14.31
N LEU A 99 2.33 7.00 14.63
CA LEU A 99 2.06 8.31 14.09
C LEU A 99 1.30 9.09 15.18
N LYS A 100 1.71 10.30 15.52
CA LYS A 100 0.94 11.16 16.43
C LYS A 100 0.13 12.15 15.59
N PRO A 101 -1.10 11.81 15.17
CA PRO A 101 -1.91 12.75 14.44
C PRO A 101 -2.22 13.98 15.31
N THR A 102 -2.35 15.15 14.69
CA THR A 102 -2.97 16.32 15.30
C THR A 102 -4.45 16.05 15.56
N ARG A 103 -5.14 16.96 16.27
CA ARG A 103 -6.59 16.84 16.49
C ARG A 103 -7.38 16.72 15.19
N ASP A 104 -6.90 17.35 14.13
CA ASP A 104 -7.52 17.29 12.81
C ASP A 104 -7.13 16.04 12.02
N GLY A 105 -6.32 15.12 12.58
CA GLY A 105 -5.86 13.92 11.87
C GLY A 105 -4.65 14.14 10.97
N LEU A 106 -4.03 15.33 10.96
CA LEU A 106 -2.80 15.57 10.22
C LEU A 106 -1.67 14.80 10.86
N VAL A 107 -0.90 14.07 10.06
CA VAL A 107 0.27 13.35 10.52
C VAL A 107 1.49 14.10 10.02
N GLU A 108 2.13 14.84 10.93
CA GLU A 108 3.42 15.46 10.65
C GLU A 108 4.49 14.38 10.61
N TRP A 109 5.02 14.13 9.42
CA TRP A 109 6.19 13.31 9.22
C TRP A 109 7.35 14.21 8.79
N GLN A 110 8.32 14.36 9.69
CA GLN A 110 9.59 15.02 9.40
C GLN A 110 10.57 13.99 8.89
N GLY A 111 10.33 13.47 7.68
CA GLY A 111 11.38 12.75 6.98
C GLY A 111 12.56 13.68 6.72
N GLU A 112 13.78 13.14 6.76
CA GLU A 112 14.96 13.94 6.47
C GLU A 112 14.87 14.55 5.07
N ALA A 113 14.99 15.87 5.00
CA ALA A 113 15.02 16.61 3.74
C ALA A 113 16.09 16.05 2.78
N ASP A 114 17.19 15.55 3.35
CA ASP A 114 18.32 14.96 2.63
C ASP A 114 17.96 13.65 1.92
N LEU A 115 17.14 12.78 2.52
CA LEU A 115 16.69 11.54 1.87
C LEU A 115 15.81 11.81 0.66
N ARG A 116 14.88 12.77 0.77
CA ARG A 116 14.05 13.21 -0.37
C ARG A 116 14.90 13.85 -1.45
N ALA A 117 15.84 14.72 -1.09
CA ALA A 117 16.76 15.35 -2.03
C ALA A 117 17.62 14.30 -2.75
N GLY A 118 18.14 13.30 -2.03
CA GLY A 118 18.89 12.18 -2.56
C GLY A 118 18.08 11.32 -3.53
N LEU A 119 16.84 10.96 -3.16
CA LEU A 119 15.92 10.25 -4.06
C LEU A 119 15.67 11.04 -5.34
N ARG A 120 15.35 12.34 -5.22
CA ARG A 120 15.11 13.21 -6.38
C ARG A 120 16.33 13.30 -7.29
N LYS A 121 17.54 13.43 -6.71
CA LYS A 121 18.79 13.49 -7.47
C LYS A 121 19.05 12.17 -8.23
N ARG A 122 18.90 11.03 -7.55
CA ARG A 122 19.03 9.70 -8.16
C ARG A 122 18.01 9.49 -9.28
N TRP A 123 16.75 9.87 -9.04
CA TRP A 123 15.67 9.76 -10.01
C TRP A 123 15.94 10.66 -11.22
N GLY A 124 16.38 11.90 -11.01
CA GLY A 124 16.79 12.81 -12.07
C GLY A 124 17.95 12.28 -12.92
N TYR A 125 18.98 11.68 -12.31
CA TYR A 125 20.06 11.03 -13.07
C TYR A 125 19.56 9.85 -13.89
N MET A 126 18.69 9.01 -13.33
CA MET A 126 18.07 7.91 -14.07
C MET A 126 17.27 8.43 -15.26
N LEU A 127 16.51 9.51 -15.09
CA LEU A 127 15.78 10.09 -16.21
C LEU A 127 16.69 10.70 -17.28
N SER A 128 17.82 11.31 -16.88
CA SER A 128 18.76 11.94 -17.81
C SER A 128 19.42 10.96 -18.79
N THR A 129 19.30 9.65 -18.58
CA THR A 129 19.80 8.64 -19.51
C THR A 129 18.88 8.38 -20.70
N TYR A 130 17.67 8.94 -20.70
CA TYR A 130 16.68 8.74 -21.77
C TYR A 130 16.68 9.94 -22.73
N ALA A 131 16.80 9.66 -24.04
CA ALA A 131 16.87 10.69 -25.07
C ALA A 131 15.54 11.45 -25.26
N HIS A 132 14.41 10.72 -25.19
CA HIS A 132 13.07 11.29 -25.32
C HIS A 132 12.30 11.03 -24.03
N LEU A 133 12.08 12.10 -23.29
CA LEU A 133 11.53 12.08 -21.94
C LEU A 133 10.58 13.27 -21.80
N GLU A 134 9.42 13.01 -21.22
CA GLU A 134 8.51 14.03 -20.74
C GLU A 134 8.29 13.82 -19.25
N HIS A 135 8.25 14.92 -18.50
CA HIS A 135 7.92 14.90 -17.09
C HIS A 135 7.03 16.08 -16.72
N PHE A 136 6.21 15.91 -15.71
CA PHE A 136 5.36 16.96 -15.17
C PHE A 136 5.18 16.74 -13.68
N SER A 137 4.75 17.79 -12.98
CA SER A 137 4.45 17.70 -11.57
C SER A 137 3.14 18.37 -11.25
N THR A 138 2.33 17.73 -10.39
CA THR A 138 1.03 18.24 -9.98
C THR A 138 0.73 17.80 -8.54
N PHE A 139 -0.32 18.37 -7.95
CA PHE A 139 -0.83 18.08 -6.62
C PHE A 139 -2.09 17.23 -6.71
N PRO A 140 -2.36 16.37 -5.70
CA PRO A 140 -3.68 15.77 -5.56
C PRO A 140 -4.69 16.89 -5.25
N GLU A 141 -5.87 16.86 -5.88
CA GLU A 141 -6.93 17.83 -5.61
C GLU A 141 -7.46 17.71 -4.17
N TRP A 142 -7.47 16.48 -3.65
CA TRP A 142 -7.87 16.17 -2.28
C TRP A 142 -6.92 15.15 -1.64
N ARG A 143 -7.47 14.02 -1.20
CA ARG A 143 -6.74 12.92 -0.59
C ARG A 143 -6.61 11.79 -1.58
N PHE A 144 -5.52 11.05 -1.48
CA PHE A 144 -5.38 9.81 -2.22
C PHE A 144 -4.67 8.75 -1.40
N VAL A 145 -4.89 7.50 -1.79
CA VAL A 145 -4.21 6.35 -1.22
C VAL A 145 -3.98 5.31 -2.31
N VAL A 146 -2.72 4.95 -2.52
CA VAL A 146 -2.33 3.87 -3.44
C VAL A 146 -1.93 2.65 -2.61
N GLY A 147 -2.33 1.46 -3.06
CA GLY A 147 -2.00 0.21 -2.37
C GLY A 147 -2.86 -0.09 -1.14
N LEU A 148 -4.05 0.50 -1.02
CA LEU A 148 -4.93 0.31 0.15
C LEU A 148 -5.23 -1.16 0.46
N GLY A 149 -5.45 -1.98 -0.58
CA GLY A 149 -5.73 -3.42 -0.48
C GLY A 149 -4.50 -4.32 -0.38
N GLY A 150 -3.29 -3.74 -0.23
CA GLY A 150 -2.08 -4.53 -0.01
C GLY A 150 -2.19 -5.32 1.30
N ALA A 151 -1.73 -6.58 1.30
CA ALA A 151 -1.73 -7.42 2.49
C ALA A 151 -0.94 -6.73 3.61
N ASN A 152 -1.63 -6.32 4.67
CA ASN A 152 -1.05 -5.62 5.79
C ASN A 152 -1.76 -6.04 7.08
N VAL A 153 -0.99 -6.13 8.16
CA VAL A 153 -1.48 -6.40 9.51
C VAL A 153 -2.55 -5.42 9.93
N LEU A 154 -2.49 -4.14 9.51
CA LEU A 154 -3.47 -3.09 9.81
C LEU A 154 -4.71 -3.13 8.91
N GLU A 155 -4.92 -4.20 8.12
CA GLU A 155 -5.98 -4.37 7.10
C GLU A 155 -5.98 -3.38 5.93
N THR A 156 -5.34 -2.23 6.12
CA THR A 156 -5.25 -1.15 5.14
C THR A 156 -3.78 -0.78 4.97
N SER A 157 -3.28 -0.89 3.75
CA SER A 157 -1.89 -0.57 3.44
C SER A 157 -1.76 0.76 2.70
N MET A 158 -0.52 1.16 2.41
CA MET A 158 -0.19 2.26 1.54
C MET A 158 1.13 1.95 0.86
N THR A 159 1.25 2.24 -0.43
CA THR A 159 2.50 2.02 -1.15
C THR A 159 3.55 3.03 -0.72
N LEU A 160 4.55 2.53 0.01
CA LEU A 160 5.70 3.27 0.46
C LEU A 160 6.97 2.78 -0.23
N HIS A 161 7.86 3.70 -0.58
CA HIS A 161 9.18 3.38 -1.05
C HIS A 161 9.94 2.67 0.08
N ARG A 162 10.32 1.41 -0.14
CA ARG A 162 10.88 0.52 0.89
C ARG A 162 12.01 1.12 1.70
N LEU A 163 12.95 1.80 1.03
CA LEU A 163 14.14 2.38 1.66
C LEU A 163 13.87 3.72 2.37
N TYR A 164 13.06 4.59 1.77
CA TYR A 164 12.91 5.98 2.22
C TYR A 164 11.63 6.22 3.02
N GLY A 165 10.69 5.26 3.05
CA GLY A 165 9.39 5.43 3.70
C GLY A 165 8.50 6.51 3.07
N LEU A 166 8.84 6.99 1.87
CA LEU A 166 8.11 8.02 1.14
C LEU A 166 6.94 7.39 0.36
N PRO A 167 5.76 8.04 0.29
CA PRO A 167 4.66 7.54 -0.53
C PRO A 167 5.04 7.63 -2.01
N ILE A 168 4.81 6.56 -2.76
CA ILE A 168 5.06 6.53 -4.20
C ILE A 168 3.84 6.02 -4.94
N ILE A 169 3.71 6.41 -6.20
CA ILE A 169 2.70 5.86 -7.10
C ILE A 169 3.44 4.96 -8.09
N PRO A 170 3.21 3.63 -8.08
CA PRO A 170 3.91 2.73 -8.98
C PRO A 170 3.67 3.07 -10.46
N GLY A 171 4.72 2.96 -11.27
CA GLY A 171 4.66 3.11 -12.73
C GLY A 171 3.68 2.14 -13.38
N SER A 172 3.46 0.97 -12.78
CA SER A 172 2.42 0.03 -13.21
C SER A 172 1.00 0.58 -13.01
N ALA A 173 0.74 1.28 -11.90
CA ALA A 173 -0.54 1.93 -11.65
C ALA A 173 -0.76 3.11 -12.61
N LEU A 174 0.30 3.89 -12.86
CA LEU A 174 0.28 5.01 -13.82
C LEU A 174 0.05 4.51 -15.26
N LYS A 175 0.74 3.45 -15.67
CA LYS A 175 0.54 2.79 -16.95
C LYS A 175 -0.90 2.28 -17.10
N GLY A 176 -1.43 1.64 -16.06
CA GLY A 176 -2.81 1.15 -16.04
C GLY A 176 -3.83 2.28 -16.16
N LEU A 177 -3.60 3.39 -15.46
CA LEU A 177 -4.45 4.58 -15.53
C LEU A 177 -4.46 5.22 -16.92
N ALA A 178 -3.28 5.47 -17.50
CA ALA A 178 -3.16 6.05 -18.83
C ALA A 178 -3.84 5.16 -19.89
N ARG A 179 -3.72 3.83 -19.74
CA ARG A 179 -4.42 2.87 -20.61
C ARG A 179 -5.93 2.92 -20.42
N ALA A 180 -6.40 2.96 -19.17
CA ALA A 180 -7.84 3.07 -18.87
C ALA A 180 -8.42 4.37 -19.44
N TYR A 181 -7.68 5.48 -19.40
CA TYR A 181 -8.10 6.73 -20.03
C TYR A 181 -8.23 6.57 -21.56
N ALA A 182 -7.22 6.00 -22.22
CA ALA A 182 -7.26 5.76 -23.67
C ALA A 182 -8.45 4.85 -24.07
N GLU A 183 -8.71 3.78 -23.33
CA GLU A 183 -9.76 2.81 -23.67
C GLU A 183 -11.16 3.30 -23.27
N MET A 184 -11.34 3.80 -22.04
CA MET A 184 -12.66 4.10 -21.48
C MET A 184 -13.16 5.51 -21.81
N VAL A 185 -12.25 6.50 -21.91
CA VAL A 185 -12.62 7.90 -22.14
C VAL A 185 -12.49 8.25 -23.62
N LEU A 186 -11.37 7.88 -24.26
CA LEU A 186 -11.17 8.14 -25.69
C LEU A 186 -11.80 7.08 -26.60
N GLY A 187 -12.26 5.95 -26.04
CA GLY A 187 -12.88 4.87 -26.81
C GLY A 187 -11.92 4.13 -27.74
N LYS A 188 -10.61 4.19 -27.49
CA LYS A 188 -9.62 3.49 -28.31
C LYS A 188 -9.69 1.99 -28.08
N ALA A 189 -9.72 1.23 -29.17
CA ALA A 189 -9.70 -0.22 -29.09
C ALA A 189 -8.34 -0.72 -28.55
N PRO A 190 -8.29 -1.87 -27.85
CA PRO A 190 -7.03 -2.41 -27.35
C PRO A 190 -5.97 -2.74 -28.42
N ASP A 191 -6.40 -2.88 -29.67
CA ASP A 191 -5.57 -3.12 -30.86
C ASP A 191 -5.32 -1.85 -31.70
N ASP A 192 -5.78 -0.68 -31.25
CA ASP A 192 -5.46 0.62 -31.83
C ASP A 192 -3.92 0.76 -31.91
N PRO A 193 -3.35 1.14 -33.07
CA PRO A 193 -1.90 1.23 -33.25
C PRO A 193 -1.20 2.11 -32.21
N GLU A 194 -1.84 3.20 -31.75
CA GLU A 194 -1.30 4.10 -30.74
C GLU A 194 -1.30 3.44 -29.35
N VAL A 195 -2.38 2.72 -29.01
CA VAL A 195 -2.48 1.97 -27.75
C VAL A 195 -1.43 0.86 -27.71
N VAL A 196 -1.26 0.12 -28.81
CA VAL A 196 -0.23 -0.92 -28.94
C VAL A 196 1.16 -0.32 -28.85
N ALA A 197 1.43 0.80 -29.53
CA ALA A 197 2.73 1.46 -29.47
C ALA A 197 3.08 1.92 -28.05
N VAL A 198 2.14 2.49 -27.30
CA VAL A 198 2.38 2.98 -25.94
C VAL A 198 2.48 1.83 -24.94
N PHE A 199 1.51 0.90 -24.94
CA PHE A 199 1.36 -0.08 -23.86
C PHE A 199 1.88 -1.47 -24.20
N GLY A 200 1.97 -1.79 -25.48
CA GLY A 200 2.18 -3.15 -25.97
C GLY A 200 0.88 -3.96 -26.01
N LYS A 201 0.97 -5.16 -26.57
CA LYS A 201 -0.15 -6.10 -26.61
C LYS A 201 -0.35 -6.82 -25.28
N PRO A 202 -1.60 -7.20 -24.93
CA PRO A 202 -1.86 -7.95 -23.71
C PRO A 202 -1.16 -9.32 -23.73
N PRO A 203 -0.91 -9.92 -22.56
CA PRO A 203 -0.41 -11.28 -22.47
C PRO A 203 -1.34 -12.25 -23.23
N GLY A 204 -0.77 -13.13 -24.04
CA GLY A 204 -1.52 -14.08 -24.87
C GLY A 204 -1.77 -13.64 -26.32
N SER A 205 -1.43 -12.40 -26.69
CA SER A 205 -1.44 -11.97 -28.10
C SER A 205 -0.31 -12.60 -28.90
N THR A 206 -0.56 -12.85 -30.19
CA THR A 206 0.45 -13.32 -31.15
C THR A 206 0.48 -12.38 -32.36
N PRO A 207 1.63 -11.76 -32.69
CA PRO A 207 2.90 -11.79 -31.95
C PRO A 207 2.80 -11.03 -30.61
N LEU A 208 3.68 -11.41 -29.67
CA LEU A 208 3.89 -10.62 -28.45
C LEU A 208 4.61 -9.34 -28.81
N GLU A 209 4.14 -8.23 -28.25
CA GLU A 209 4.64 -6.89 -28.58
C GLU A 209 4.75 -6.07 -27.30
N THR A 210 5.96 -5.56 -27.03
CA THR A 210 6.21 -4.73 -25.84
C THR A 210 5.99 -3.26 -26.21
N GLY A 211 5.32 -2.50 -25.34
CA GLY A 211 5.16 -1.06 -25.53
C GLY A 211 6.49 -0.32 -25.58
N GLU A 212 6.52 0.77 -26.34
CA GLU A 212 7.68 1.62 -26.52
C GLU A 212 7.80 2.70 -25.44
N ILE A 213 6.84 2.81 -24.52
CA ILE A 213 6.84 3.83 -23.47
C ILE A 213 7.07 3.21 -22.08
N ILE A 214 7.99 3.82 -21.35
CA ILE A 214 8.29 3.52 -19.95
C ILE A 214 7.52 4.52 -19.08
N PHE A 215 6.75 3.99 -18.12
CA PHE A 215 6.09 4.76 -17.08
C PHE A 215 6.89 4.59 -15.79
N PHE A 216 7.49 5.66 -15.28
CA PHE A 216 8.26 5.63 -14.04
C PHE A 216 7.36 5.74 -12.82
N ASP A 217 7.83 5.24 -11.68
CA ASP A 217 7.19 5.52 -10.40
C ASP A 217 7.17 7.04 -10.14
N ALA A 218 6.00 7.57 -9.75
CA ALA A 218 5.92 8.96 -9.34
C ALA A 218 6.42 9.11 -7.90
N ILE A 219 7.27 10.13 -7.70
CA ILE A 219 7.91 10.41 -6.42
C ILE A 219 7.46 11.76 -5.86
N PRO A 220 7.38 11.92 -4.52
CA PRO A 220 7.02 13.18 -3.91
C PRO A 220 8.21 14.14 -3.94
N ILE A 221 8.01 15.37 -4.41
CA ILE A 221 9.05 16.41 -4.45
C ILE A 221 8.93 17.43 -3.32
N THR A 222 7.75 17.55 -2.71
CA THR A 222 7.55 18.25 -1.45
C THR A 222 7.51 17.27 -0.28
N SER A 223 7.50 17.79 0.96
CA SER A 223 7.34 16.93 2.13
C SER A 223 5.94 16.30 2.12
N PRO A 224 5.81 14.97 2.16
CA PRO A 224 4.52 14.31 2.22
C PRO A 224 3.70 14.82 3.40
N LYS A 225 2.44 15.20 3.14
CA LYS A 225 1.46 15.52 4.17
C LYS A 225 0.49 14.35 4.27
N PHE A 226 0.65 13.57 5.33
CA PHE A 226 -0.21 12.45 5.59
C PHE A 226 -1.43 12.88 6.38
N LYS A 227 -2.57 12.26 6.10
CA LYS A 227 -3.82 12.49 6.81
C LYS A 227 -4.44 11.15 7.18
N LEU A 228 -4.71 10.98 8.47
CA LEU A 228 -5.49 9.85 8.95
C LEU A 228 -6.95 10.07 8.58
N ASP A 229 -7.55 9.05 7.97
CA ASP A 229 -8.95 9.06 7.56
C ASP A 229 -9.65 7.79 8.08
N VAL A 230 -10.97 7.79 8.05
CA VAL A 230 -11.79 6.69 8.56
C VAL A 230 -12.82 6.27 7.54
N MET A 231 -12.99 4.96 7.38
CA MET A 231 -14.14 4.39 6.68
C MET A 231 -14.98 3.61 7.67
N THR A 232 -16.30 3.71 7.54
CA THR A 232 -17.24 3.10 8.48
C THR A 232 -18.24 2.22 7.72
N PRO A 233 -17.84 1.03 7.24
CA PRO A 233 -18.79 0.09 6.64
C PRO A 233 -19.86 -0.31 7.66
N HIS A 234 -21.13 -0.18 7.25
CA HIS A 234 -22.28 -0.58 8.05
C HIS A 234 -22.75 -2.01 7.76
N PHE A 235 -22.52 -2.54 6.55
CA PHE A 235 -23.05 -3.85 6.12
C PHE A 235 -21.95 -4.92 5.94
N GLN A 236 -21.01 -5.02 6.88
CA GLN A 236 -19.84 -5.90 6.73
C GLN A 236 -20.22 -7.36 6.51
N LYS A 237 -21.22 -7.85 7.23
CA LYS A 237 -21.66 -9.25 7.13
C LYS A 237 -22.22 -9.56 5.74
N TYR A 238 -22.93 -8.61 5.14
CA TYR A 238 -23.45 -8.75 3.78
C TYR A 238 -22.30 -8.85 2.76
N TYR A 239 -21.32 -7.95 2.85
CA TYR A 239 -20.16 -7.96 1.95
C TYR A 239 -19.23 -9.17 2.15
N GLN A 240 -19.27 -9.81 3.32
CA GLN A 240 -18.54 -11.05 3.60
C GLN A 240 -19.31 -12.32 3.18
N GLY A 241 -20.45 -12.18 2.50
CA GLY A 241 -21.22 -13.30 1.96
C GLY A 241 -22.08 -14.03 2.99
N SER A 242 -22.39 -13.40 4.14
CA SER A 242 -23.39 -13.95 5.06
C SER A 242 -24.80 -13.83 4.48
N SER A 243 -25.74 -14.61 5.01
CA SER A 243 -27.17 -14.50 4.70
C SER A 243 -27.85 -13.28 5.33
N ASP A 244 -27.13 -12.48 6.14
CA ASP A 244 -27.69 -11.31 6.79
C ASP A 244 -27.95 -10.21 5.73
N PRO A 245 -29.17 -9.67 5.63
CA PRO A 245 -29.46 -8.60 4.69
C PRO A 245 -28.70 -7.31 5.06
N PRO A 246 -28.40 -6.45 4.08
CA PRO A 246 -27.83 -5.13 4.34
C PRO A 246 -28.90 -4.28 5.02
N ALA A 247 -28.86 -4.19 6.33
CA ALA A 247 -29.89 -3.54 7.12
C ALA A 247 -29.32 -2.74 8.29
N ASP A 248 -30.02 -1.68 8.66
CA ASP A 248 -29.50 -0.54 9.44
C ASP A 248 -29.22 -0.85 10.93
N TRP A 249 -29.42 -2.08 11.38
CA TRP A 249 -29.14 -2.51 12.75
C TRP A 249 -27.74 -3.06 12.97
N GLN A 250 -26.92 -3.16 11.91
CA GLN A 250 -25.52 -3.56 12.05
C GLN A 250 -24.68 -2.40 12.61
N ASP A 251 -23.85 -2.72 13.60
CA ASP A 251 -22.96 -1.73 14.21
C ASP A 251 -21.95 -1.18 13.18
N PRO A 252 -21.72 0.14 13.15
CA PRO A 252 -20.66 0.72 12.35
C PRO A 252 -19.30 0.17 12.80
N ASN A 253 -18.45 -0.22 11.86
CA ASN A 253 -17.07 -0.63 12.16
C ASN A 253 -16.05 0.37 11.62
N PRO A 254 -15.54 1.32 12.44
CA PRO A 254 -14.58 2.32 11.99
C PRO A 254 -13.20 1.72 11.70
N ILE A 255 -12.77 1.78 10.44
CA ILE A 255 -11.47 1.32 9.96
C ILE A 255 -10.63 2.55 9.59
N HIS A 256 -9.51 2.74 10.28
CA HIS A 256 -8.63 3.90 10.05
C HIS A 256 -7.57 3.58 9.01
N PHE A 257 -7.41 4.47 8.03
CA PHE A 257 -6.42 4.34 6.97
C PHE A 257 -5.67 5.64 6.74
N LEU A 258 -4.43 5.52 6.25
CA LEU A 258 -3.58 6.67 5.99
C LEU A 258 -3.70 7.11 4.53
N THR A 259 -3.79 8.42 4.34
CA THR A 259 -3.90 9.05 3.02
C THR A 259 -2.82 10.12 2.88
N VAL A 260 -2.59 10.56 1.65
CA VAL A 260 -1.72 11.70 1.32
C VAL A 260 -2.57 12.83 0.78
N GLU A 261 -2.32 14.06 1.23
CA GLU A 261 -2.91 15.29 0.70
C GLU A 261 -1.81 16.34 0.45
N LYS A 262 -2.08 17.41 -0.31
CA LYS A 262 -1.21 18.61 -0.43
C LYS A 262 0.28 18.32 -0.67
N THR A 263 0.56 17.24 -1.41
CA THR A 263 1.92 16.76 -1.67
C THR A 263 2.14 16.75 -3.16
N GLN A 264 3.16 17.46 -3.64
CA GLN A 264 3.45 17.51 -5.06
C GLN A 264 4.19 16.24 -5.50
N PHE A 265 3.71 15.62 -6.56
CA PHE A 265 4.34 14.46 -7.17
C PHE A 265 4.97 14.82 -8.50
N LEU A 266 6.10 14.20 -8.81
CA LEU A 266 6.80 14.28 -10.08
C LEU A 266 6.57 12.98 -10.84
N PHE A 267 6.04 13.11 -12.05
CA PHE A 267 5.69 12.03 -12.96
C PHE A 267 6.62 12.10 -14.17
N ALA A 268 6.94 10.95 -14.75
CA ALA A 268 7.72 10.90 -15.99
C ALA A 268 7.32 9.72 -16.86
N VAL A 269 7.41 9.95 -18.17
CA VAL A 269 7.30 8.94 -19.21
C VAL A 269 8.47 9.12 -20.19
N ALA A 270 9.04 8.02 -20.67
CA ALA A 270 10.14 8.07 -21.63
C ALA A 270 9.97 7.05 -22.75
N ALA A 271 10.51 7.37 -23.91
CA ALA A 271 10.66 6.38 -24.97
C ALA A 271 11.72 5.34 -24.54
N ARG A 272 11.37 4.07 -24.66
CA ARG A 272 12.27 2.94 -24.46
C ARG A 272 13.36 2.89 -25.53
N ARG A 273 12.99 3.27 -26.75
CA ARG A 273 13.80 3.28 -27.98
C ARG A 273 13.39 4.45 -28.85
N GLU A 274 14.16 4.75 -29.89
CA GLU A 274 13.85 5.82 -30.84
C GLU A 274 12.44 5.67 -31.46
N ALA A 275 11.98 4.44 -31.69
CA ALA A 275 10.64 4.15 -32.21
C ALA A 275 9.48 4.66 -31.31
N GLY A 276 9.73 4.87 -30.02
CA GLY A 276 8.75 5.39 -29.08
C GLY A 276 8.67 6.91 -29.01
N LYS A 277 9.58 7.63 -29.66
CA LYS A 277 9.74 9.09 -29.54
C LYS A 277 8.42 9.84 -29.77
N ASP A 278 7.72 9.49 -30.83
CA ASP A 278 6.50 10.20 -31.25
C ASP A 278 5.31 9.93 -30.31
N TYR A 279 5.40 8.89 -29.47
CA TYR A 279 4.34 8.50 -28.54
C TYR A 279 4.55 9.03 -27.11
N VAL A 280 5.70 9.64 -26.79
CA VAL A 280 6.00 10.14 -25.43
C VAL A 280 5.01 11.23 -25.02
N GLY A 281 4.78 12.21 -25.88
CA GLY A 281 3.85 13.31 -25.62
C GLY A 281 2.40 12.83 -25.48
N GLN A 282 2.01 11.84 -26.27
CA GLN A 282 0.68 11.22 -26.18
C GLN A 282 0.51 10.46 -24.86
N ALA A 283 1.49 9.64 -24.48
CA ALA A 283 1.46 8.90 -23.21
C ALA A 283 1.42 9.83 -22.00
N LYS A 284 2.16 10.95 -22.04
CA LYS A 284 2.08 12.01 -21.02
C LYS A 284 0.66 12.57 -20.94
N THR A 285 0.07 12.93 -22.08
CA THR A 285 -1.28 13.51 -22.15
C THR A 285 -2.34 12.54 -21.58
N TRP A 286 -2.28 11.25 -21.96
CA TRP A 286 -3.19 10.24 -21.43
C TRP A 286 -3.02 10.05 -19.92
N LEU A 287 -1.79 10.15 -19.41
CA LEU A 287 -1.53 10.07 -17.98
C LEU A 287 -2.06 11.30 -17.23
N GLU A 288 -1.77 12.51 -17.72
CA GLU A 288 -2.25 13.77 -17.12
C GLU A 288 -3.78 13.80 -17.05
N LYS A 289 -4.44 13.47 -18.16
CA LYS A 289 -5.91 13.44 -18.22
C LYS A 289 -6.51 12.29 -17.42
N GLY A 290 -5.88 11.11 -17.42
CA GLY A 290 -6.30 10.01 -16.56
C GLY A 290 -6.25 10.38 -15.07
N LEU A 291 -5.20 11.10 -14.65
CA LEU A 291 -5.06 11.60 -13.28
C LEU A 291 -6.14 12.62 -12.90
N ALA A 292 -6.54 13.48 -13.83
CA ALA A 292 -7.56 14.51 -13.61
C ALA A 292 -9.01 13.97 -13.70
N GLU A 293 -9.28 12.99 -14.55
CA GLU A 293 -10.66 12.58 -14.87
C GLU A 293 -11.07 11.21 -14.30
N LEU A 294 -10.13 10.28 -14.13
CA LEU A 294 -10.41 8.95 -13.59
C LEU A 294 -9.93 8.77 -12.14
N GLY A 295 -8.85 9.48 -11.80
CA GLY A 295 -8.17 9.36 -10.51
C GLY A 295 -7.38 8.06 -10.35
N ILE A 296 -6.44 8.05 -9.39
CA ILE A 296 -5.53 6.91 -9.15
C ILE A 296 -5.58 6.40 -7.71
N GLY A 297 -5.39 5.09 -7.56
CA GLY A 297 -5.36 4.42 -6.27
C GLY A 297 -6.71 3.84 -5.89
N ALA A 298 -7.00 3.80 -4.60
CA ALA A 298 -8.24 3.24 -4.09
C ALA A 298 -9.28 4.33 -3.82
N LYS A 299 -10.56 3.93 -3.85
CA LYS A 299 -11.72 4.76 -3.50
C LYS A 299 -11.92 5.97 -4.43
N THR A 300 -11.59 5.85 -5.71
CA THR A 300 -11.84 6.90 -6.72
C THR A 300 -13.31 7.29 -6.83
N ALA A 301 -14.23 6.32 -6.76
CA ALA A 301 -15.67 6.59 -6.73
C ALA A 301 -16.15 7.45 -5.54
N ALA A 302 -15.34 7.57 -4.48
CA ALA A 302 -15.62 8.44 -3.32
C ALA A 302 -14.82 9.76 -3.37
N GLY A 303 -14.19 10.08 -4.51
CA GLY A 303 -13.45 11.33 -4.73
C GLY A 303 -11.96 11.27 -4.38
N TYR A 304 -11.41 10.10 -4.00
CA TYR A 304 -9.97 9.99 -3.73
C TYR A 304 -9.17 9.83 -5.03
N GLY A 305 -7.93 10.32 -5.07
CA GLY A 305 -7.01 9.98 -6.16
C GLY A 305 -7.01 10.90 -7.37
N TYR A 306 -7.82 11.95 -7.37
CA TYR A 306 -7.81 12.97 -8.42
C TYR A 306 -6.65 13.95 -8.22
N PHE A 307 -6.03 14.36 -9.32
CA PHE A 307 -4.95 15.35 -9.35
C PHE A 307 -5.33 16.56 -10.18
N GLU A 308 -4.79 17.72 -9.79
CA GLU A 308 -5.04 18.98 -10.46
C GLU A 308 -4.54 18.93 -11.91
N GLU A 309 -5.29 19.53 -12.83
CA GLU A 309 -4.82 19.69 -14.20
C GLU A 309 -3.52 20.50 -14.24
N VAL A 310 -2.53 19.97 -14.98
CA VAL A 310 -1.26 20.64 -15.21
C VAL A 310 -1.53 21.85 -16.11
N ARG A 311 -1.35 23.06 -15.56
CA ARG A 311 -1.49 24.33 -16.29
C ARG A 311 -0.18 24.73 -16.96
#